data_AF-A0A9E5H455-F1
#
_entry.id   AF-A0A9E5H455-F1
#
_cell.length_a   1.000
_cell.length_b   1.000
_cell.length_c   1.000
_cell.angle_alpha   90.00
_cell.angle_beta   90.00
_cell.angle_gamma   90.00
#
_symmetry.space_group_name_H-M   'P 1'
#
loop_
_entity.id
_entity.type
_entity.pdbx_description
1 polymer ?
#
loop_
_entity_poly.entity_id
_entity_poly.type
_entity_poly.pdbx_seq_one_letter_code
_entity_poly.pdbx_strand_id
1 'polypeptide(L)'
;MIRNDGYYIEEPIEIFDGRSKDEKSTYNFNAYYFVNKNSLIISSKNQILTGLLDFQKEDFISDLSIRKKVQIREDQIIMLKSFSFENEVTFKIINSNEIYNETFKKNMYFISWDNLKEKQTGKSEQTYIYSLFGPFYHKKFKVFFE
;
A
#
# COMPACT_ATOMS: atom_id res chain seq x y z
N MET A 1 14.07 12.11 -0.10
CA MET A 1 14.78 10.85 0.19
C MET A 1 13.77 9.83 0.70
N ILE A 2 13.77 8.61 0.16
CA ILE A 2 12.86 7.54 0.59
C ILE A 2 13.30 6.93 1.93
N ARG A 3 12.34 6.36 2.65
CA ARG A 3 12.54 5.68 3.93
C ARG A 3 12.56 4.16 3.75
N ASN A 4 13.43 3.50 4.52
CA ASN A 4 13.60 2.04 4.51
C ASN A 4 13.29 1.40 5.87
N ASP A 5 12.91 2.22 6.85
CA ASP A 5 12.55 1.84 8.22
C ASP A 5 11.04 1.61 8.39
N GLY A 6 10.36 1.28 7.30
CA GLY A 6 8.92 1.09 7.22
C GLY A 6 8.49 0.69 5.81
N TYR A 7 7.21 0.86 5.51
CA TYR A 7 6.64 0.65 4.18
C TYR A 7 5.79 1.84 3.76
N TYR A 8 5.57 1.98 2.45
CA TYR A 8 4.59 2.90 1.89
C TYR A 8 3.32 2.13 1.55
N ILE A 9 2.16 2.63 1.96
CA ILE A 9 0.86 2.05 1.61
C ILE A 9 0.14 2.94 0.61
N GLU A 10 -0.29 2.36 -0.50
CA GLU A 10 -1.06 3.05 -1.53
C GLU A 10 -2.52 3.22 -1.11
N GLU A 11 -3.16 4.32 -1.56
CA GLU A 11 -4.62 4.49 -1.46
C GLU A 11 -5.33 3.21 -1.96
N PRO A 12 -6.20 2.59 -1.13
CA PRO A 12 -6.82 1.33 -1.47
C PRO A 12 -7.74 1.42 -2.69
N ILE A 13 -8.06 0.27 -3.26
CA ILE A 13 -9.14 0.12 -4.22
C ILE A 13 -10.34 -0.47 -3.50
N GLU A 14 -11.48 0.18 -3.59
CA GLU A 14 -12.75 -0.38 -3.13
C GLU A 14 -13.31 -1.31 -4.21
N ILE A 15 -13.60 -2.55 -3.80
CA ILE A 15 -14.21 -3.60 -4.62
C ILE A 15 -15.60 -3.85 -4.06
N PHE A 16 -16.61 -3.58 -4.88
CA PHE A 16 -18.01 -3.74 -4.47
C PHE A 16 -18.54 -5.12 -4.89
N ASP A 17 -18.85 -5.97 -3.91
CA ASP A 17 -19.61 -7.20 -4.14
C ASP A 17 -21.11 -6.91 -4.00
N GLY A 18 -21.76 -6.70 -5.14
CA GLY A 18 -23.20 -6.42 -5.22
C GLY A 18 -24.10 -7.55 -4.71
N ARG A 19 -23.57 -8.75 -4.39
CA ARG A 19 -24.34 -9.92 -3.98
C ARG A 19 -24.27 -10.21 -2.47
N SER A 20 -23.40 -9.54 -1.72
CA SER A 20 -23.25 -9.72 -0.28
C SER A 20 -24.38 -9.06 0.52
N LYS A 21 -24.82 -9.71 1.62
CA LYS A 21 -25.87 -9.22 2.54
C LYS A 21 -25.34 -8.38 3.70
N ASP A 22 -24.05 -8.49 4.05
CA ASP A 22 -23.47 -7.89 5.26
C ASP A 22 -22.68 -6.61 4.91
N GLU A 23 -21.37 -6.72 4.64
CA GLU A 23 -20.57 -5.68 4.02
C GLU A 23 -20.47 -5.93 2.52
N LYS A 24 -20.86 -4.93 1.72
CA LYS A 24 -20.82 -4.99 0.25
C LYS A 24 -19.50 -4.53 -0.35
N SER A 25 -18.59 -4.02 0.46
CA SER A 25 -17.31 -3.47 0.02
C SER A 25 -16.15 -4.17 0.70
N THR A 26 -15.19 -4.61 -0.11
CA THR A 26 -13.86 -4.99 0.35
C THR A 26 -12.84 -4.00 -0.19
N TYR A 27 -11.69 -3.89 0.47
CA TYR A 27 -10.65 -2.95 0.11
C TYR A 27 -9.35 -3.71 -0.18
N ASN A 28 -8.79 -3.49 -1.36
CA ASN A 28 -7.48 -3.97 -1.74
C ASN A 28 -6.43 -2.91 -1.39
N PHE A 29 -5.48 -3.29 -0.53
CA PHE A 29 -4.34 -2.47 -0.15
C PHE A 29 -3.07 -3.05 -0.76
N ASN A 30 -2.24 -2.18 -1.33
CA ASN A 30 -0.89 -2.52 -1.77
C ASN A 30 0.13 -1.75 -0.93
N ALA A 31 1.04 -2.49 -0.32
CA ALA A 31 2.12 -1.95 0.49
C ALA A 31 3.48 -2.25 -0.15
N TYR A 32 4.39 -1.30 -0.06
CA TYR A 32 5.65 -1.28 -0.77
C TYR A 32 6.79 -1.07 0.23
N TYR A 33 7.63 -2.09 0.36
CA TYR A 33 8.78 -2.08 1.25
C TYR A 33 10.08 -1.98 0.45
N PHE A 34 10.79 -0.86 0.60
CA PHE A 34 12.11 -0.65 -0.02
C PHE A 34 13.20 -1.32 0.81
N VAL A 35 13.65 -2.48 0.34
CA VAL A 35 14.69 -3.26 1.02
C VAL A 35 16.05 -2.58 0.90
N ASN A 36 16.33 -2.03 -0.29
CA ASN A 36 17.54 -1.27 -0.59
C ASN A 36 17.28 -0.35 -1.79
N LYS A 37 18.31 0.34 -2.27
CA LYS A 37 18.20 1.31 -3.38
C LYS A 37 17.73 0.71 -4.71
N ASN A 38 17.80 -0.62 -4.88
CA ASN A 38 17.57 -1.31 -6.15
C ASN A 38 16.45 -2.35 -6.08
N SER A 39 15.84 -2.59 -4.92
CA SER A 39 14.83 -3.62 -4.72
C SER A 39 13.71 -3.13 -3.82
N LEU A 40 12.48 -3.39 -4.25
CA LEU A 40 11.29 -3.30 -3.41
C LEU A 40 10.57 -4.64 -3.35
N ILE A 41 9.79 -4.82 -2.29
CA ILE A 41 8.85 -5.92 -2.13
C ILE A 41 7.46 -5.32 -2.02
N ILE A 42 6.51 -5.87 -2.77
CA ILE A 42 5.10 -5.50 -2.74
C ILE A 42 4.36 -6.60 -2.00
N SER A 43 3.51 -6.22 -1.06
CA SER A 43 2.56 -7.10 -0.40
C SER A 43 1.16 -6.53 -0.53
N SER A 44 0.17 -7.40 -0.62
CA SER A 44 -1.22 -7.00 -0.85
C SER A 44 -2.14 -7.66 0.18
N LYS A 45 -3.14 -6.92 0.65
CA LYS A 45 -4.19 -7.43 1.54
C LYS A 45 -5.56 -7.03 0.99
N ASN A 46 -6.49 -7.98 0.97
CA ASN A 46 -7.90 -7.74 0.72
C ASN A 46 -8.64 -7.84 2.04
N GLN A 47 -9.21 -6.74 2.51
CA GLN A 47 -9.82 -6.66 3.83
C GLN A 47 -11.09 -5.81 3.81
N ILE A 48 -12.01 -6.15 4.68
CA ILE A 48 -13.16 -5.31 5.04
C ILE A 48 -12.73 -4.19 6.00
N LEU A 49 -13.47 -3.07 6.01
CA LEU A 49 -13.10 -1.89 6.79
C LEU A 49 -13.06 -2.17 8.30
N THR A 50 -14.02 -2.95 8.80
CA THR A 50 -14.12 -3.34 10.21
C THR A 50 -13.02 -4.32 10.65
N GLY A 51 -12.31 -4.93 9.70
CA GLY A 51 -11.27 -5.95 9.93
C GLY A 51 -9.89 -5.53 9.44
N LEU A 52 -9.62 -4.23 9.26
CA LEU A 52 -8.32 -3.75 8.81
C LEU A 52 -7.20 -4.13 9.78
N LEU A 53 -6.11 -4.65 9.23
CA LEU A 53 -4.88 -4.99 9.95
C LEU A 53 -3.68 -4.35 9.27
N ASP A 54 -2.82 -3.70 10.04
CA ASP A 54 -1.55 -3.16 9.54
C ASP A 54 -0.68 -4.24 8.90
N PHE A 55 0.11 -3.88 7.88
CA PHE A 55 1.15 -4.78 7.37
C PHE A 55 2.24 -4.94 8.42
N GLN A 56 2.59 -6.18 8.71
CA GLN A 56 3.72 -6.58 9.53
C GLN A 56 4.92 -6.92 8.64
N LYS A 57 6.11 -7.06 9.23
CA LYS A 57 7.31 -7.38 8.45
C LYS A 57 7.19 -8.73 7.74
N GLU A 58 6.51 -9.68 8.37
CA GLU A 58 6.28 -11.03 7.88
C GLU A 58 5.48 -11.04 6.57
N ASP A 59 4.60 -10.04 6.37
CA ASP A 59 3.82 -9.90 5.14
C ASP A 59 4.70 -9.66 3.89
N PHE A 60 5.94 -9.18 4.09
CA PHE A 60 6.92 -8.92 3.02
C PHE A 60 7.96 -10.04 2.87
N ILE A 61 7.88 -11.10 3.67
CA ILE A 61 8.74 -12.29 3.57
C ILE A 61 7.92 -13.49 3.04
N SER A 62 6.60 -13.35 2.97
CA SER A 62 5.69 -14.40 2.48
C SER A 62 5.88 -14.71 0.99
N ASP A 63 5.51 -15.94 0.60
CA ASP A 63 5.49 -16.41 -0.79
C ASP A 63 4.51 -15.62 -1.68
N LEU A 64 3.56 -14.90 -1.05
CA LEU A 64 2.59 -14.05 -1.74
C LEU A 64 3.15 -12.67 -2.07
N SER A 65 4.34 -12.34 -1.57
CA SER A 65 5.00 -11.05 -1.83
C SER A 65 5.71 -11.04 -3.17
N ILE A 66 5.66 -9.89 -3.86
CA ILE A 66 6.26 -9.72 -5.18
C ILE A 66 7.50 -8.86 -5.06
N ARG A 67 8.66 -9.42 -5.40
CA ARG A 67 9.91 -8.65 -5.47
C ARG A 67 10.06 -7.98 -6.83
N LYS A 68 10.32 -6.67 -6.85
CA LYS A 68 10.58 -5.90 -8.06
C LYS A 68 11.92 -5.16 -7.95
N LYS A 69 12.59 -5.02 -9.09
CA LYS A 69 13.77 -4.15 -9.20
C LYS A 69 13.31 -2.70 -9.37
N VAL A 70 14.03 -1.77 -8.77
CA VAL A 70 13.78 -0.35 -8.91
C VAL A 70 15.02 0.42 -9.30
N GLN A 71 14.81 1.56 -9.94
CA GLN A 71 15.81 2.61 -10.11
C GLN A 71 15.33 3.86 -9.37
N ILE A 72 16.12 4.34 -8.42
CA ILE A 72 15.84 5.59 -7.70
C ILE A 72 16.67 6.71 -8.34
N ARG A 73 15.98 7.78 -8.73
CA ARG A 73 16.53 9.06 -9.17
C ARG A 73 16.26 10.12 -8.10
N GLU A 74 16.66 11.37 -8.32
CA GLU A 74 16.57 12.43 -7.30
C GLU A 74 15.14 12.61 -6.75
N ASP A 75 14.16 12.69 -7.64
CA ASP A 75 12.74 12.95 -7.33
C ASP A 75 11.80 11.83 -7.76
N GLN A 76 12.34 10.72 -8.27
CA GLN A 76 11.54 9.63 -8.86
C GLN A 76 12.05 8.24 -8.48
N ILE A 77 11.13 7.29 -8.47
CA ILE A 77 11.38 5.86 -8.35
C ILE A 77 10.72 5.19 -9.54
N ILE A 78 11.49 4.42 -10.30
CA ILE A 78 10.99 3.69 -11.46
C ILE A 78 11.03 2.21 -11.11
N MET A 79 9.86 1.56 -11.08
CA MET A 79 9.74 0.12 -10.98
C MET A 79 9.97 -0.51 -12.35
N LEU A 80 11.01 -1.33 -12.44
CA LEU A 80 11.41 -1.95 -13.68
C LEU A 80 10.50 -3.13 -14.00
N LYS A 81 10.06 -3.18 -15.26
CA LYS A 81 9.29 -4.30 -15.79
C LYS A 81 10.06 -5.62 -15.65
N SER A 82 9.35 -6.66 -15.23
CA SER A 82 9.90 -8.03 -15.20
C SER A 82 9.71 -8.73 -16.55
N PHE A 83 8.68 -8.33 -17.30
CA PHE A 83 8.34 -8.88 -18.62
C PHE A 83 8.09 -7.75 -19.62
N SER A 84 8.16 -8.06 -20.92
CA SER A 84 7.98 -7.08 -21.99
C SER A 84 6.58 -6.47 -22.05
N PHE A 85 5.57 -7.19 -21.57
CA PHE A 85 4.16 -6.77 -21.54
C PHE A 85 3.78 -5.98 -20.27
N GLU A 86 4.65 -5.94 -19.26
CA GLU A 86 4.39 -5.15 -18.06
C GLU A 86 4.69 -3.68 -18.32
N ASN A 87 3.81 -2.81 -17.83
CA ASN A 87 4.06 -1.37 -17.80
C ASN A 87 5.09 -1.05 -16.73
N GLU A 88 5.99 -0.11 -17.03
CA GLU A 88 6.82 0.51 -16.00
C GLU A 88 5.92 1.34 -15.08
N VAL A 89 6.18 1.27 -13.77
CA VAL A 89 5.45 2.05 -12.77
C VAL A 89 6.38 3.13 -12.25
N THR A 90 6.02 4.39 -12.46
CA THR A 90 6.77 5.54 -11.96
C THR A 90 6.11 6.11 -10.71
N PHE A 91 6.93 6.36 -9.69
CA PHE A 91 6.54 7.07 -8.48
C PHE A 91 7.31 8.38 -8.38
N LYS A 92 6.60 9.47 -8.08
CA LYS A 92 7.20 10.76 -7.74
C LYS A 92 7.38 10.86 -6.23
N ILE A 93 8.57 11.26 -5.78
CA ILE A 93 8.88 11.49 -4.37
C ILE A 93 8.38 12.89 -4.00
N ILE A 94 7.32 12.97 -3.19
CA ILE A 94 6.82 14.26 -2.70
C ILE A 94 7.64 14.70 -1.49
N ASN A 95 7.77 13.80 -0.51
CA ASN A 95 8.65 13.97 0.65
C ASN A 95 9.04 12.58 1.21
N SER A 96 9.68 12.52 2.37
CA SER A 96 10.10 11.25 2.97
C SER A 96 8.95 10.34 3.40
N ASN A 97 7.77 10.90 3.67
CA ASN A 97 6.60 10.18 4.17
C ASN A 97 5.49 10.03 3.12
N GLU A 98 5.65 10.58 1.93
CA GLU A 98 4.64 10.57 0.88
C GLU A 98 5.27 10.45 -0.50
N ILE A 99 4.77 9.49 -1.28
CA ILE A 99 5.11 9.32 -2.69
C ILE A 99 3.83 9.22 -3.51
N TYR A 100 3.88 9.62 -4.77
CA TYR A 100 2.74 9.61 -5.67
C TYR A 100 2.98 8.63 -6.81
N ASN A 101 2.08 7.66 -6.97
CA ASN A 101 2.07 6.74 -8.10
C ASN A 101 1.50 7.46 -9.32
N GLU A 102 2.37 7.88 -10.24
CA GLU A 102 1.98 8.61 -11.45
C GLU A 102 1.19 7.73 -12.43
N THR A 103 1.40 6.41 -12.36
CA THR A 103 0.79 5.43 -13.26
C THR A 103 -0.68 5.21 -12.92
N PHE A 104 -0.98 4.97 -11.64
CA PHE A 104 -2.36 4.73 -11.18
C PHE A 104 -3.06 5.98 -10.63
N LYS A 105 -2.32 7.09 -10.53
CA LYS A 105 -2.76 8.38 -10.00
C LYS A 105 -3.23 8.29 -8.55
N LYS A 106 -2.38 7.71 -7.69
CA LYS A 106 -2.70 7.46 -6.28
C LYS A 106 -1.59 7.94 -5.36
N ASN A 107 -1.98 8.40 -4.18
CA ASN A 107 -1.03 8.72 -3.13
C ASN A 107 -0.61 7.46 -2.38
N MET A 108 0.59 7.51 -1.81
CA MET A 108 1.12 6.47 -0.95
C MET A 108 1.74 7.10 0.28
N TYR A 109 1.40 6.56 1.45
CA TYR A 109 1.75 7.12 2.74
C TYR A 109 2.67 6.19 3.50
N PHE A 110 3.70 6.74 4.14
CA PHE A 110 4.68 5.97 4.88
C PHE A 110 4.19 5.58 6.29
N ILE A 111 4.43 4.33 6.67
CA ILE A 111 4.21 3.80 8.02
C ILE A 111 5.53 3.19 8.49
N SER A 112 6.09 3.70 9.59
CA SER A 112 7.34 3.18 10.16
C SER A 112 7.11 1.89 10.93
N TRP A 113 8.14 1.04 10.99
CA TRP A 113 8.09 -0.18 11.82
C TRP A 113 8.01 0.14 13.32
N ASP A 114 8.60 1.25 13.75
CA ASP A 114 8.59 1.63 15.16
C ASP A 114 7.20 2.11 15.61
N ASN A 115 6.51 2.85 14.75
CA ASN A 115 5.12 3.25 14.97
C ASN A 115 4.21 2.02 15.20
N LEU A 116 4.43 0.93 14.47
CA LEU A 116 3.65 -0.30 14.62
C LEU A 116 3.87 -1.02 15.95
N LYS A 117 5.09 -0.96 16.51
CA LYS A 117 5.39 -1.60 17.80
C LYS A 117 4.63 -0.93 18.95
N GLU A 118 4.41 0.38 18.85
CA GLU A 118 3.72 1.17 19.88
C GLU A 118 2.21 0.88 19.94
N LYS A 119 1.62 0.30 18.87
CA LYS A 119 0.18 0.06 18.73
C LYS A 119 -0.23 -1.41 18.67
N GLN A 120 0.48 -2.33 19.34
CA GLN A 120 0.08 -3.75 19.43
C GLN A 120 -1.17 -3.96 20.32
N THR A 121 -2.30 -3.41 19.91
CA THR A 121 -3.61 -3.63 20.51
C THR A 121 -4.51 -4.17 19.39
N GLY A 122 -4.92 -5.43 19.49
CA GLY A 122 -5.62 -6.18 18.44
C GLY A 122 -7.05 -5.72 18.09
N LYS A 123 -7.31 -4.41 18.05
CA LYS A 123 -8.57 -3.79 17.64
C LYS A 123 -8.37 -3.05 16.30
N SER A 124 -9.22 -3.34 15.32
CA SER A 124 -9.13 -2.80 13.94
C SER A 124 -9.16 -1.27 13.87
N GLU A 125 -9.95 -0.63 14.73
CA GLU A 125 -10.07 0.85 14.83
C GLU A 125 -8.77 1.55 15.27
N GLN A 126 -7.77 0.80 15.74
CA GLN A 126 -6.51 1.34 16.26
C GLN A 126 -5.35 1.19 15.28
N THR A 127 -5.57 0.56 14.13
CA THR A 127 -4.54 0.37 13.11
C THR A 127 -4.15 1.68 12.42
N TYR A 128 -2.92 1.77 11.93
CA TYR A 128 -2.49 2.92 11.14
C TYR A 128 -3.23 3.00 9.81
N ILE A 129 -3.48 1.86 9.16
CA ILE A 129 -4.29 1.80 7.94
C ILE A 129 -5.69 2.38 8.21
N TYR A 130 -6.35 1.98 9.30
CA TYR A 130 -7.64 2.56 9.67
C TYR A 130 -7.52 4.05 9.98
N SER A 131 -6.46 4.52 10.66
CA SER A 131 -6.29 5.95 10.91
C SER A 131 -6.09 6.78 9.63
N LEU A 132 -5.47 6.19 8.59
CA LEU A 132 -5.23 6.84 7.31
C LEU A 132 -6.48 6.83 6.40
N PHE A 133 -7.29 5.77 6.47
CA PHE A 133 -8.33 5.51 5.46
C PHE A 133 -9.75 5.25 6.03
N GLY A 134 -9.90 5.02 7.33
CA GLY A 134 -11.12 4.48 7.96
C GLY A 134 -12.25 5.49 8.23
N PRO A 135 -12.02 6.67 8.83
CA PRO A 135 -13.10 7.58 9.18
C PRO A 135 -13.55 8.53 8.05
N PHE A 136 -12.77 8.65 6.96
CA PHE A 136 -13.08 9.54 5.86
C PHE A 136 -12.55 8.92 4.58
N TYR A 137 -13.40 8.50 3.63
CA TYR A 137 -13.21 8.70 2.19
C TYR A 137 -14.26 7.94 1.35
N HIS A 138 -15.52 8.40 1.34
CA HIS A 138 -16.44 8.07 0.24
C HIS A 138 -16.24 8.95 -1.01
N LYS A 139 -15.21 9.82 -1.03
CA LYS A 139 -14.94 10.77 -2.13
C LYS A 139 -13.65 10.52 -2.92
N LYS A 140 -12.77 9.58 -2.56
CA LYS A 140 -11.47 9.39 -3.24
C LYS A 140 -11.23 8.04 -3.91
N PHE A 141 -11.99 7.01 -3.60
CA PHE A 141 -11.70 5.70 -4.18
C PHE A 141 -12.35 5.59 -5.56
N LYS A 142 -11.53 5.24 -6.56
CA LYS A 142 -12.04 4.73 -7.82
C LYS A 142 -12.77 3.43 -7.48
N VAL A 143 -14.10 3.46 -7.53
CA VAL A 143 -14.93 2.27 -7.37
C VAL A 143 -14.78 1.45 -8.65
N PHE A 144 -14.37 0.19 -8.50
CA PHE A 144 -14.40 -0.78 -9.60
C PHE A 144 -15.53 -1.77 -9.32
N PHE A 145 -16.33 -2.02 -10.35
CA PHE A 145 -17.36 -3.07 -10.34
C PHE A 145 -16.75 -4.30 -11.02
N GLU A 146 -16.83 -5.46 -10.37
CA GLU A 146 -16.65 -6.77 -11.01
C GLU A 146 -17.98 -7.31 -11.57
#